data_AF-A0A914BF12-F1
#
_entry.id   AF-A0A914BF12-F1
#
_cell.length_a   1.000
_cell.length_b   1.000
_cell.length_c   1.000
_cell.angle_alpha   90.00
_cell.angle_beta   90.00
_cell.angle_gamma   90.00
#
_symmetry.space_group_name_H-M   'P 1'
#
loop_
_entity.id
_entity.type
_entity.pdbx_description
1 polymer ?
#
loop_
_entity_poly.entity_id
_entity_poly.type
_entity_poly.pdbx_seq_one_letter_code
_entity_poly.pdbx_strand_id
1 'polypeptide(L)'
;MSVPSRTELVQAEPKVARKLFRSGAYFKESTSGICEGHVQTNLLGLDKTLAEDFAKFCSANSGPLPLLFKSDVGQFTAPGITQTDSDIRTDLPAYNIMKGGVVTNTVENLLEFREALKDTVFFYIGCSFSFDSRLLAAGVPLRNQEQQCAVSQFKTSVECHPVGPFQCQLVASMRPIPRVLVETTFKVTQPLNDYHGAPVHIGDPALIGITDVDKPEYCGPMKFHEDDVPVFWACGTTVIEAMKAVKPSLAFTHYEKDGVYISDTPTKSQDGPLADIKLVTLCEKPYWASVTSEAIEEKIKQLEGFIGNRQLENVVVPDDLLKSVLALSHASSVAVSTGFPCLQNKKNPYEDYGLPGAIATAKMLQALGKKVDLVVDKTLYGPLTTVLEALVEQKVLAKPVSVVLYPPEGEQDILETAKKFLLGPGTAAPRYDHLLAVERAGKAEATDVGCRGIGWLFLATADMLTVHTSSIQDGNNKLGRDTAHCDISQGPTTACSKASDFLITAGVSNWGGFAVAVGLYLVSTCPIHERYRRRAVGFPPTDEDRQRFRSALPDVDRERQLFHTLLSHKFFNMTGKDEPHGDGLSFEDAYAKKIKQLLSVIEE
;
A
#
# COMPACT_ATOMS: atom_id res chain seq x y z
N MET A 1 -12.41 -35.96 37.31
CA MET A 1 -13.03 -34.61 37.28
C MET A 1 -13.45 -34.35 35.84
N SER A 2 -14.59 -33.71 35.62
CA SER A 2 -14.99 -33.27 34.28
C SER A 2 -13.96 -32.28 33.74
N VAL A 3 -13.60 -32.41 32.46
CA VAL A 3 -12.80 -31.39 31.76
C VAL A 3 -13.64 -30.11 31.71
N PRO A 4 -13.10 -28.94 32.12
CA PRO A 4 -13.85 -27.69 32.02
C PRO A 4 -14.31 -27.41 30.58
N SER A 5 -15.41 -26.71 30.41
CA SER A 5 -15.79 -26.15 29.11
C SER A 5 -14.87 -24.98 28.74
N ARG A 6 -14.79 -24.64 27.44
CA ARG A 6 -14.04 -23.47 26.99
C ARG A 6 -14.56 -22.17 27.61
N THR A 7 -15.87 -22.07 27.82
CA THR A 7 -16.51 -20.91 28.46
C THR A 7 -16.06 -20.74 29.91
N GLU A 8 -15.83 -21.83 30.63
CA GLU A 8 -15.27 -21.79 32.00
C GLU A 8 -13.80 -21.36 32.04
N LEU A 9 -13.08 -21.45 30.92
CA LEU A 9 -11.69 -21.02 30.81
C LEU A 9 -11.50 -19.57 30.35
N VAL A 10 -12.57 -18.84 30.05
CA VAL A 10 -12.47 -17.44 29.57
C VAL A 10 -11.70 -16.57 30.55
N GLN A 11 -11.99 -16.67 31.84
CA GLN A 11 -11.34 -15.88 32.90
C GLN A 11 -10.36 -16.72 33.73
N ALA A 12 -9.92 -17.88 33.21
CA ALA A 12 -8.97 -18.72 33.93
C ALA A 12 -7.55 -18.13 33.91
N GLU A 13 -6.79 -18.38 34.97
CA GLU A 13 -5.36 -18.09 35.00
C GLU A 13 -4.60 -18.93 33.95
N PRO A 14 -3.66 -18.37 33.19
CA PRO A 14 -2.90 -19.07 32.15
C PRO A 14 -2.30 -20.41 32.58
N LYS A 15 -1.79 -20.48 33.82
CA LYS A 15 -1.24 -21.70 34.42
C LYS A 15 -2.26 -22.84 34.49
N VAL A 16 -3.54 -22.53 34.72
CA VAL A 16 -4.61 -23.54 34.76
C VAL A 16 -4.84 -24.12 33.37
N ALA A 17 -4.94 -23.24 32.35
CA ALA A 17 -5.09 -23.67 30.96
C ALA A 17 -3.89 -24.53 30.49
N ARG A 18 -2.64 -24.09 30.74
CA ARG A 18 -1.43 -24.85 30.39
C ARG A 18 -1.40 -26.25 31.02
N LYS A 19 -1.86 -26.40 32.27
CA LYS A 19 -1.99 -27.72 32.91
C LYS A 19 -3.00 -28.63 32.24
N LEU A 20 -4.13 -28.07 31.79
CA LEU A 20 -5.15 -28.82 31.07
C LEU A 20 -4.62 -29.26 29.69
N PHE A 21 -3.90 -28.39 28.98
CA PHE A 21 -3.24 -28.74 27.73
C PHE A 21 -2.21 -29.86 27.92
N ARG A 22 -1.36 -29.74 28.95
CA ARG A 22 -0.38 -30.76 29.36
C ARG A 22 -1.01 -32.12 29.68
N SER A 23 -2.26 -32.14 30.13
CA SER A 23 -2.99 -33.39 30.42
C SER A 23 -3.64 -34.04 29.20
N GLY A 24 -3.59 -33.40 28.03
CA GLY A 24 -4.26 -33.86 26.80
C GLY A 24 -5.75 -33.54 26.72
N ALA A 25 -6.30 -32.82 27.71
CA ALA A 25 -7.74 -32.57 27.84
C ALA A 25 -8.35 -31.70 26.71
N TYR A 26 -7.51 -30.95 25.98
CA TYR A 26 -7.90 -30.06 24.88
C TYR A 26 -7.14 -30.37 23.59
N PHE A 27 -6.85 -31.64 23.31
CA PHE A 27 -6.08 -32.00 22.13
C PHE A 27 -6.72 -31.48 20.83
N LYS A 28 -5.94 -30.72 20.04
CA LYS A 28 -6.37 -30.09 18.76
C LYS A 28 -7.52 -29.09 18.90
N GLU A 29 -7.71 -28.51 20.07
CA GLU A 29 -8.66 -27.41 20.28
C GLU A 29 -8.01 -26.03 20.09
N SER A 30 -8.83 -25.04 19.75
CA SER A 30 -8.41 -23.63 19.64
C SER A 30 -8.30 -22.98 21.02
N THR A 31 -7.29 -22.13 21.21
CA THR A 31 -7.13 -21.30 22.42
C THR A 31 -7.83 -19.95 22.34
N SER A 32 -8.52 -19.65 21.24
CA SER A 32 -9.31 -18.43 21.09
C SER A 32 -10.34 -18.31 22.22
N GLY A 33 -10.37 -17.15 22.87
CA GLY A 33 -11.26 -16.84 23.99
C GLY A 33 -10.87 -17.45 25.34
N ILE A 34 -9.78 -18.23 25.42
CA ILE A 34 -9.27 -18.78 26.70
C ILE A 34 -8.28 -17.79 27.34
N CYS A 35 -8.37 -17.61 28.67
CA CYS A 35 -7.51 -16.72 29.44
C CYS A 35 -7.50 -15.28 28.90
N GLU A 36 -8.69 -14.69 28.75
CA GLU A 36 -8.87 -13.32 28.28
C GLU A 36 -7.99 -12.34 29.06
N GLY A 37 -7.47 -11.34 28.34
CA GLY A 37 -6.55 -10.35 28.91
C GLY A 37 -5.10 -10.80 28.99
N HIS A 38 -4.75 -12.03 28.61
CA HIS A 38 -3.38 -12.51 28.54
C HIS A 38 -2.88 -12.67 27.11
N VAL A 39 -1.57 -12.47 26.93
CA VAL A 39 -0.91 -12.58 25.64
C VAL A 39 -0.86 -14.03 25.19
N GLN A 40 -1.34 -14.26 23.97
CA GLN A 40 -1.20 -15.55 23.28
C GLN A 40 -0.15 -15.46 22.17
N THR A 41 0.60 -16.54 21.96
CA THR A 41 1.74 -16.55 21.04
C THR A 41 1.73 -17.75 20.11
N ASN A 42 1.89 -17.48 18.82
CA ASN A 42 2.32 -18.46 17.84
C ASN A 42 3.69 -19.04 18.24
N LEU A 43 3.90 -20.32 17.95
CA LEU A 43 5.14 -21.02 18.27
C LEU A 43 5.87 -21.49 17.00
N LEU A 44 7.19 -21.33 17.00
CA LEU A 44 8.12 -22.03 16.11
C LEU A 44 9.33 -22.57 16.89
N GLY A 45 9.65 -23.85 16.74
CA GLY A 45 10.90 -24.46 17.18
C GLY A 45 11.74 -24.85 15.96
N LEU A 46 12.99 -24.37 15.91
CA LEU A 46 13.94 -24.64 14.83
C LEU A 46 15.30 -25.06 15.34
N ASP A 47 16.03 -25.81 14.50
CA ASP A 47 17.45 -26.07 14.74
C ASP A 47 18.24 -24.75 14.87
N LYS A 48 19.17 -24.72 15.84
CA LYS A 48 20.03 -23.57 16.15
C LYS A 48 20.76 -22.99 14.93
N THR A 49 21.04 -23.81 13.90
CA THR A 49 21.70 -23.35 12.66
C THR A 49 20.88 -22.35 11.87
N LEU A 50 19.54 -22.36 12.01
CA LEU A 50 18.62 -21.43 11.35
C LEU A 50 18.15 -20.28 12.26
N ALA A 51 18.45 -20.37 13.56
CA ALA A 51 17.83 -19.52 14.57
C ALA A 51 18.19 -18.03 14.44
N GLU A 52 19.45 -17.69 14.13
CA GLU A 52 19.85 -16.29 14.01
C GLU A 52 19.29 -15.61 12.77
N ASP A 53 19.26 -16.32 11.65
CA ASP A 53 18.66 -15.79 10.43
C ASP A 53 17.14 -15.65 10.60
N PHE A 54 16.50 -16.57 11.32
CA PHE A 54 15.07 -16.44 11.62
C PHE A 54 14.76 -15.26 12.56
N ALA A 55 15.61 -15.02 13.57
CA ALA A 55 15.45 -13.85 14.44
C ALA A 55 15.55 -12.54 13.65
N LYS A 56 16.53 -12.43 12.75
CA LYS A 56 16.67 -11.27 11.84
C LYS A 56 15.51 -11.17 10.86
N PHE A 57 15.01 -12.31 10.35
CA PHE A 57 13.83 -12.37 9.50
C PHE A 57 12.58 -11.85 10.23
N CYS A 58 12.40 -12.18 11.52
CA CYS A 58 11.32 -11.62 12.33
C CYS A 58 11.46 -10.10 12.46
N SER A 59 12.66 -9.59 12.76
CA SER A 59 12.91 -8.13 12.85
C SER A 59 12.62 -7.40 11.55
N ALA A 60 12.99 -7.99 10.40
CA ALA A 60 12.71 -7.44 9.08
C ALA A 60 11.22 -7.55 8.69
N ASN A 61 10.44 -8.37 9.37
CA ASN A 61 9.04 -8.67 9.07
C ASN A 61 8.18 -8.59 10.34
N SER A 62 8.38 -7.54 11.14
CA SER A 62 7.75 -7.39 12.46
C SER A 62 6.22 -7.31 12.44
N GLY A 63 5.61 -6.98 11.30
CA GLY A 63 4.16 -7.08 11.10
C GLY A 63 3.63 -8.52 11.25
N PRO A 64 3.97 -9.45 10.34
CA PRO A 64 3.57 -10.85 10.46
C PRO A 64 4.27 -11.59 11.59
N LEU A 65 5.51 -11.21 11.95
CA LEU A 65 6.36 -11.94 12.89
C LEU A 65 6.84 -11.07 14.08
N PRO A 66 5.92 -10.53 14.90
CA PRO A 66 6.30 -9.78 16.10
C PRO A 66 6.92 -10.73 17.12
N LEU A 67 8.25 -10.75 17.20
CA LEU A 67 9.00 -11.64 18.09
C LEU A 67 8.94 -11.14 19.53
N LEU A 68 8.31 -11.92 20.42
CA LEU A 68 8.17 -11.59 21.84
C LEU A 68 9.26 -12.24 22.69
N PHE A 69 9.66 -13.46 22.33
CA PHE A 69 10.71 -14.17 23.03
C PHE A 69 11.42 -15.16 22.11
N LYS A 70 12.75 -15.23 22.23
CA LYS A 70 13.62 -16.24 21.62
C LYS A 70 14.31 -16.98 22.76
N SER A 71 14.16 -18.30 22.82
CA SER A 71 14.81 -19.10 23.84
C SER A 71 16.31 -19.25 23.57
N ASP A 72 17.06 -19.62 24.61
CA ASP A 72 18.36 -20.23 24.42
C ASP A 72 18.21 -21.62 23.75
N VAL A 73 19.30 -22.13 23.20
CA VAL A 73 19.35 -23.47 22.60
C VAL A 73 19.02 -24.52 23.66
N GLY A 74 18.01 -25.36 23.40
CA GLY A 74 17.55 -26.40 24.32
C GLY A 74 16.79 -25.90 25.54
N GLN A 75 16.44 -24.62 25.60
CA GLN A 75 15.63 -24.05 26.67
C GLN A 75 14.14 -24.26 26.40
N PHE A 76 13.41 -24.78 27.40
CA PHE A 76 11.97 -25.06 27.30
C PHE A 76 11.08 -24.09 28.09
N THR A 77 11.70 -23.15 28.80
CA THR A 77 11.03 -22.06 29.52
C THR A 77 11.14 -20.75 28.75
N ALA A 78 10.24 -19.81 29.02
CA ALA A 78 10.24 -18.49 28.40
C ALA A 78 10.19 -17.38 29.47
N PRO A 79 11.30 -17.20 30.23
CA PRO A 79 11.38 -16.16 31.25
C PRO A 79 11.10 -14.78 30.62
N GLY A 80 10.27 -13.97 31.28
CA GLY A 80 9.86 -12.66 30.81
C GLY A 80 8.47 -12.63 30.17
N ILE A 81 8.03 -13.73 29.53
CA ILE A 81 6.63 -13.88 29.08
C ILE A 81 5.82 -14.85 29.95
N THR A 82 6.49 -15.81 30.60
CA THR A 82 5.84 -16.73 31.53
C THR A 82 6.71 -16.87 32.78
N GLN A 83 6.09 -16.71 33.95
CA GLN A 83 6.79 -16.68 35.24
C GLN A 83 6.59 -17.98 36.02
N THR A 84 5.51 -18.73 35.77
CA THR A 84 5.16 -19.90 36.58
C THR A 84 4.86 -21.15 35.76
N ASP A 85 5.42 -22.29 36.19
CA ASP A 85 5.02 -23.65 35.78
C ASP A 85 4.77 -23.81 34.27
N SER A 86 5.83 -23.59 33.48
CA SER A 86 5.81 -23.64 32.02
C SER A 86 6.80 -24.65 31.46
N ASP A 87 6.35 -25.41 30.46
CA ASP A 87 7.16 -26.29 29.64
C ASP A 87 6.61 -26.30 28.20
N ILE A 88 7.36 -25.69 27.28
CA ILE A 88 6.92 -25.54 25.89
C ILE A 88 6.72 -26.87 25.16
N ARG A 89 7.20 -27.98 25.72
CA ARG A 89 7.05 -29.31 25.12
C ARG A 89 5.67 -29.90 25.35
N THR A 90 4.90 -29.38 26.32
CA THR A 90 3.60 -29.95 26.72
C THR A 90 2.47 -28.94 26.86
N ASP A 91 2.78 -27.64 26.88
CA ASP A 91 1.82 -26.61 27.31
C ASP A 91 1.03 -25.98 26.15
N LEU A 92 0.94 -26.65 25.00
CA LEU A 92 0.02 -26.31 23.92
C LEU A 92 -1.03 -27.40 23.76
N PRO A 93 -2.22 -27.06 23.23
CA PRO A 93 -3.24 -28.05 22.85
C PRO A 93 -2.73 -29.14 21.89
N ALA A 94 -1.85 -28.78 20.96
CA ALA A 94 -1.22 -29.70 20.03
C ALA A 94 -0.05 -29.03 19.31
N TYR A 95 0.87 -29.86 18.80
CA TYR A 95 2.05 -29.46 18.05
C TYR A 95 2.05 -30.08 16.67
N ASN A 96 2.42 -29.30 15.67
CA ASN A 96 2.66 -29.77 14.32
C ASN A 96 4.15 -30.04 14.12
N ILE A 97 4.46 -31.22 13.56
CA ILE A 97 5.81 -31.66 13.23
C ILE A 97 6.02 -31.46 11.74
N MET A 98 6.90 -30.53 11.38
CA MET A 98 7.21 -30.24 9.98
C MET A 98 8.53 -30.90 9.57
N LYS A 99 8.55 -31.57 8.43
CA LYS A 99 9.77 -32.13 7.81
C LYS A 99 9.80 -31.79 6.33
N GLY A 100 10.92 -31.26 5.85
CA GLY A 100 11.03 -30.83 4.45
C GLY A 100 10.01 -29.76 4.07
N GLY A 101 9.56 -28.94 5.03
CA GLY A 101 8.57 -27.87 4.82
C GLY A 101 7.11 -28.32 4.81
N VAL A 102 6.81 -29.59 5.10
CA VAL A 102 5.44 -30.12 5.12
C VAL A 102 5.09 -30.60 6.53
N VAL A 103 3.86 -30.35 6.99
CA VAL A 103 3.34 -30.93 8.24
C VAL A 103 3.18 -32.43 8.04
N THR A 104 3.91 -33.22 8.83
CA THR A 104 3.93 -34.68 8.75
C THR A 104 3.07 -35.35 9.80
N ASN A 105 2.95 -34.74 10.98
CA ASN A 105 2.17 -35.28 12.08
C ASN A 105 1.73 -34.16 13.03
N THR A 106 0.63 -34.39 13.74
CA THR A 106 0.18 -33.53 14.86
C THR A 106 0.15 -34.35 16.13
N VAL A 107 0.85 -33.89 17.17
CA VAL A 107 1.09 -34.63 18.41
C VAL A 107 0.65 -33.83 19.64
N GLU A 108 0.33 -34.51 20.74
CA GLU A 108 -0.06 -33.88 22.02
C GLU A 108 1.11 -33.17 22.71
N ASN A 109 2.33 -33.68 22.53
CA ASN A 109 3.53 -33.14 23.16
C ASN A 109 4.79 -33.47 22.35
N LEU A 110 5.89 -32.80 22.68
CA LEU A 110 7.19 -32.93 22.00
C LEU A 110 8.16 -33.87 22.73
N LEU A 111 7.74 -34.60 23.76
CA LEU A 111 8.65 -35.34 24.66
C LEU A 111 9.41 -36.51 23.99
N GLU A 112 8.93 -36.98 22.84
CA GLU A 112 9.59 -38.02 22.03
C GLU A 112 10.78 -37.47 21.22
N PHE A 113 10.86 -36.16 20.99
CA PHE A 113 11.87 -35.53 20.14
C PHE A 113 13.14 -35.10 20.91
N ARG A 114 13.48 -35.79 22.00
CA ARG A 114 14.49 -35.35 22.99
C ARG A 114 15.82 -34.93 22.38
N GLU A 115 16.35 -35.72 21.45
CA GLU A 115 17.65 -35.43 20.83
C GLU A 115 17.59 -34.17 19.96
N ALA A 116 16.56 -34.01 19.12
CA ALA A 116 16.38 -32.80 18.32
C ALA A 116 16.15 -31.55 19.19
N LEU A 117 15.41 -31.71 20.29
CA LEU A 117 15.11 -30.61 21.20
C LEU A 117 16.35 -30.04 21.92
N LYS A 118 17.46 -30.79 22.04
CA LYS A 118 18.71 -30.26 22.62
C LYS A 118 19.33 -29.13 21.80
N ASP A 119 19.13 -29.18 20.48
CA ASP A 119 19.67 -28.20 19.53
C ASP A 119 18.58 -27.25 18.98
N THR A 120 17.39 -27.27 19.58
CA THR A 120 16.25 -26.45 19.15
C THR A 120 16.23 -25.10 19.87
N VAL A 121 15.92 -24.03 19.14
CA VAL A 121 15.56 -22.71 19.63
C VAL A 121 14.07 -22.49 19.38
N PHE A 122 13.36 -22.03 20.41
CA PHE A 122 11.93 -21.70 20.34
C PHE A 122 11.71 -20.20 20.21
N PHE A 123 10.80 -19.82 19.32
CA PHE A 123 10.37 -18.47 19.04
C PHE A 123 8.89 -18.32 19.39
N TYR A 124 8.60 -17.36 20.25
CA TYR A 124 7.25 -16.97 20.65
C TYR A 124 6.91 -15.70 19.91
N ILE A 125 5.97 -15.81 18.98
CA ILE A 125 5.59 -14.76 18.06
C ILE A 125 4.18 -14.31 18.45
N GLY A 126 3.95 -13.01 18.56
CA GLY A 126 2.64 -12.47 18.94
C GLY A 126 1.49 -12.96 18.06
N CYS A 127 0.29 -12.98 18.63
CA CYS A 127 -0.94 -13.44 17.96
C CYS A 127 -2.07 -12.41 18.08
N SER A 128 -2.85 -12.28 16.99
CA SER A 128 -3.97 -11.34 16.87
C SER A 128 -5.10 -11.53 17.89
N PHE A 129 -5.22 -12.71 18.51
CA PHE A 129 -6.22 -12.96 19.56
C PHE A 129 -6.15 -11.97 20.71
N SER A 130 -4.95 -11.44 20.95
CA SER A 130 -4.67 -10.47 22.00
C SER A 130 -5.32 -9.09 21.77
N PHE A 131 -5.97 -8.85 20.62
CA PHE A 131 -6.72 -7.60 20.36
C PHE A 131 -8.23 -7.77 20.14
N ASP A 132 -8.76 -8.99 20.12
CA ASP A 132 -10.20 -9.24 19.92
C ASP A 132 -11.04 -8.51 21.01
N SER A 133 -10.59 -8.55 22.26
CA SER A 133 -11.24 -7.83 23.38
C SER A 133 -11.27 -6.32 23.19
N ARG A 134 -10.27 -5.75 22.51
CA ARG A 134 -10.22 -4.30 22.19
C ARG A 134 -11.21 -3.92 21.10
N LEU A 135 -11.37 -4.76 20.09
CA LEU A 135 -12.38 -4.57 19.06
C LEU A 135 -13.78 -4.59 19.67
N LEU A 136 -14.07 -5.61 20.49
CA LEU A 136 -15.36 -5.72 21.18
C LEU A 136 -15.62 -4.55 22.13
N ALA A 137 -14.62 -4.13 22.93
CA ALA A 137 -14.74 -2.98 23.82
C ALA A 137 -14.99 -1.65 23.08
N ALA A 138 -14.53 -1.54 21.83
CA ALA A 138 -14.79 -0.40 20.95
C ALA A 138 -16.11 -0.54 20.15
N GLY A 139 -16.92 -1.56 20.43
CA GLY A 139 -18.18 -1.83 19.74
C GLY A 139 -18.03 -2.45 18.35
N VAL A 140 -16.83 -2.95 17.99
CA VAL A 140 -16.59 -3.63 16.72
C VAL A 140 -16.95 -5.11 16.85
N PRO A 141 -17.95 -5.61 16.08
CA PRO A 141 -18.35 -7.01 16.15
C PRO A 141 -17.27 -7.93 15.55
N LEU A 142 -17.20 -9.16 16.06
CA LEU A 142 -16.28 -10.19 15.57
C LEU A 142 -17.08 -11.33 14.93
N ARG A 143 -17.19 -11.31 13.59
CA ARG A 143 -17.99 -12.29 12.82
C ARG A 143 -17.58 -13.74 13.07
N ASN A 144 -16.29 -14.00 13.28
CA ASN A 144 -15.78 -15.34 13.61
C ASN A 144 -16.33 -15.85 14.95
N GLN A 145 -16.48 -14.98 15.95
CA GLN A 145 -17.04 -15.35 17.25
C GLN A 145 -18.57 -15.56 17.16
N GLU A 146 -19.27 -14.69 16.43
CA GLU A 146 -20.71 -14.83 16.15
C GLU A 146 -21.03 -16.17 15.44
N GLN A 147 -20.17 -16.57 14.51
CA GLN A 147 -20.31 -17.79 13.70
C GLN A 147 -19.63 -19.03 14.30
N GLN A 148 -18.94 -18.89 15.44
CA GLN A 148 -18.17 -19.94 16.10
C GLN A 148 -17.16 -20.64 15.16
N CYS A 149 -16.48 -19.86 14.32
CA CYS A 149 -15.49 -20.36 13.38
C CYS A 149 -14.11 -19.69 13.59
N ALA A 150 -13.07 -20.29 13.00
CA ALA A 150 -11.75 -19.67 12.95
C ALA A 150 -11.74 -18.48 11.97
N VAL A 151 -10.75 -17.60 12.13
CA VAL A 151 -10.55 -16.45 11.23
C VAL A 151 -10.00 -16.95 9.90
N SER A 152 -10.58 -16.54 8.78
CA SER A 152 -10.06 -16.85 7.44
C SER A 152 -8.68 -16.25 7.25
N GLN A 153 -7.74 -17.04 6.73
CA GLN A 153 -6.36 -16.64 6.52
C GLN A 153 -5.95 -16.91 5.08
N PHE A 154 -5.36 -15.91 4.44
CA PHE A 154 -5.04 -15.91 3.02
C PHE A 154 -3.55 -15.71 2.79
N LYS A 155 -3.01 -16.46 1.85
CA LYS A 155 -1.68 -16.18 1.30
C LYS A 155 -1.80 -15.04 0.31
N THR A 156 -1.08 -13.94 0.56
CA THR A 156 -1.15 -12.74 -0.27
C THR A 156 -0.07 -12.73 -1.36
N SER A 157 -0.14 -11.79 -2.29
CA SER A 157 0.97 -11.47 -3.22
C SER A 157 2.08 -10.61 -2.59
N VAL A 158 1.96 -10.25 -1.31
CA VAL A 158 2.94 -9.40 -0.62
C VAL A 158 4.12 -10.26 -0.16
N GLU A 159 5.30 -10.01 -0.73
CA GLU A 159 6.53 -10.72 -0.36
C GLU A 159 7.10 -10.19 0.96
N CYS A 160 7.49 -11.08 1.87
CA CYS A 160 8.26 -10.73 3.06
C CYS A 160 9.67 -10.27 2.68
N HIS A 161 10.28 -9.41 3.49
CA HIS A 161 11.66 -8.99 3.33
C HIS A 161 12.59 -10.18 3.57
N PRO A 162 13.37 -10.62 2.56
CA PRO A 162 14.14 -11.84 2.65
C PRO A 162 15.34 -11.68 3.60
N VAL A 163 15.65 -12.72 4.38
CA VAL A 163 16.82 -12.75 5.26
C VAL A 163 17.39 -14.16 5.31
N GLY A 164 18.67 -14.31 4.97
CA GLY A 164 19.32 -15.61 4.92
C GLY A 164 18.54 -16.57 3.99
N PRO A 165 18.17 -17.78 4.45
CA PRO A 165 17.37 -18.71 3.66
C PRO A 165 15.88 -18.38 3.64
N PHE A 166 15.40 -17.44 4.47
CA PHE A 166 13.97 -17.16 4.62
C PHE A 166 13.49 -16.16 3.57
N GLN A 167 12.56 -16.61 2.73
CA GLN A 167 11.82 -15.80 1.77
C GLN A 167 10.45 -16.45 1.55
N CYS A 168 9.37 -15.69 1.72
CA CYS A 168 8.00 -16.20 1.57
C CYS A 168 6.99 -15.07 1.40
N GLN A 169 5.77 -15.45 1.05
CA GLN A 169 4.62 -14.54 1.00
C GLN A 169 4.03 -14.33 2.39
N LEU A 170 3.59 -13.10 2.66
CA LEU A 170 2.85 -12.75 3.86
C LEU A 170 1.49 -13.46 3.86
N VAL A 171 1.16 -14.07 4.98
CA VAL A 171 -0.20 -14.57 5.26
C VAL A 171 -0.96 -13.50 6.03
N ALA A 172 -2.16 -13.18 5.57
CA ALA A 172 -3.04 -12.21 6.20
C ALA A 172 -4.30 -12.88 6.75
N SER A 173 -4.65 -12.59 8.00
CA SER A 173 -5.97 -12.92 8.56
C SER A 173 -6.96 -11.82 8.15
N MET A 174 -8.13 -12.21 7.67
CA MET A 174 -9.19 -11.28 7.25
C MET A 174 -10.33 -11.30 8.27
N ARG A 175 -10.89 -10.14 8.61
CA ARG A 175 -12.16 -10.03 9.34
C ARG A 175 -13.13 -9.14 8.55
N PRO A 176 -14.40 -9.53 8.36
CA PRO A 176 -15.43 -8.63 7.86
C PRO A 176 -15.78 -7.62 8.97
N ILE A 177 -15.67 -6.33 8.65
CA ILE A 177 -15.90 -5.23 9.59
C ILE A 177 -16.96 -4.31 9.01
N PRO A 178 -18.00 -3.92 9.78
CA PRO A 178 -18.97 -2.93 9.31
C PRO A 178 -18.27 -1.67 8.81
N ARG A 179 -18.61 -1.20 7.60
CA ARG A 179 -17.93 -0.07 6.96
C ARG A 179 -17.71 1.14 7.88
N VAL A 180 -18.72 1.49 8.66
CA VAL A 180 -18.70 2.65 9.59
C VAL A 180 -17.73 2.48 10.77
N LEU A 181 -17.27 1.25 11.04
CA LEU A 181 -16.36 0.91 12.14
C LEU A 181 -14.92 0.61 11.68
N VAL A 182 -14.63 0.72 10.38
CA VAL A 182 -13.28 0.41 9.83
C VAL A 182 -12.22 1.37 10.40
N GLU A 183 -12.52 2.67 10.50
CA GLU A 183 -11.57 3.64 11.08
C GLU A 183 -11.34 3.36 12.57
N THR A 184 -12.40 3.12 13.34
CA THR A 184 -12.33 2.73 14.76
C THR A 184 -11.47 1.47 14.93
N THR A 185 -11.71 0.46 14.10
CA THR A 185 -10.96 -0.81 14.06
C THR A 185 -9.47 -0.56 13.86
N PHE A 186 -9.10 0.33 12.93
CA PHE A 186 -7.71 0.69 12.70
C PHE A 186 -7.13 1.41 13.92
N LYS A 187 -7.83 2.42 14.46
CA LYS A 187 -7.41 3.22 15.62
C LYS A 187 -7.09 2.36 16.84
N VAL A 188 -7.95 1.39 17.17
CA VAL A 188 -7.76 0.56 18.38
C VAL A 188 -6.73 -0.56 18.21
N THR A 189 -6.45 -1.00 16.98
CA THR A 189 -5.48 -2.09 16.73
C THR A 189 -4.08 -1.57 16.41
N GLN A 190 -3.95 -0.37 15.84
CA GLN A 190 -2.67 0.22 15.45
C GLN A 190 -1.59 0.23 16.56
N PRO A 191 -1.89 0.56 17.82
CA PRO A 191 -0.87 0.63 18.86
C PRO A 191 -0.31 -0.74 19.29
N LEU A 192 -0.95 -1.83 18.91
CA LEU A 192 -0.68 -3.19 19.40
C LEU A 192 0.43 -3.90 18.60
N ASN A 193 1.60 -3.26 18.50
CA ASN A 193 2.72 -3.74 17.67
C ASN A 193 3.22 -5.14 18.06
N ASP A 194 3.05 -5.54 19.32
CA ASP A 194 3.43 -6.85 19.84
C ASP A 194 2.52 -7.98 19.30
N TYR A 195 1.37 -7.66 18.67
CA TYR A 195 0.32 -8.61 18.26
C TYR A 195 -0.19 -8.35 16.83
N HIS A 196 0.72 -8.10 15.88
CA HIS A 196 0.48 -7.71 14.48
C HIS A 196 0.02 -6.26 14.26
N GLY A 197 -0.69 -5.67 15.23
CA GLY A 197 -0.99 -4.24 15.28
C GLY A 197 -1.99 -3.77 14.23
N ALA A 198 -1.66 -2.68 13.53
CA ALA A 198 -2.55 -2.07 12.55
C ALA A 198 -2.83 -2.99 11.34
N PRO A 199 -4.04 -2.92 10.74
CA PRO A 199 -4.36 -3.57 9.48
C PRO A 199 -3.29 -3.32 8.41
N VAL A 200 -3.04 -4.34 7.59
CA VAL A 200 -2.15 -4.24 6.43
C VAL A 200 -2.90 -3.92 5.15
N HIS A 201 -4.20 -4.21 5.05
CA HIS A 201 -5.01 -3.87 3.88
C HIS A 201 -6.50 -3.72 4.24
N ILE A 202 -7.21 -2.87 3.51
CA ILE A 202 -8.63 -2.55 3.73
C ILE A 202 -9.35 -2.52 2.39
N GLY A 203 -10.36 -3.38 2.23
CA GLY A 203 -11.18 -3.43 1.02
C GLY A 203 -10.65 -4.43 -0.01
N ASP A 204 -10.67 -4.05 -1.29
CA ASP A 204 -10.55 -4.96 -2.44
C ASP A 204 -9.42 -6.00 -2.29
N PRO A 205 -9.75 -7.30 -2.07
CA PRO A 205 -8.77 -8.36 -1.87
C PRO A 205 -7.84 -8.58 -3.08
N ALA A 206 -8.27 -8.22 -4.29
CA ALA A 206 -7.48 -8.41 -5.50
C ALA A 206 -6.17 -7.61 -5.47
N LEU A 207 -6.15 -6.46 -4.79
CA LEU A 207 -4.97 -5.60 -4.62
C LEU A 207 -3.85 -6.25 -3.79
N ILE A 208 -4.15 -7.31 -3.05
CA ILE A 208 -3.17 -8.14 -2.31
C ILE A 208 -3.14 -9.58 -2.84
N GLY A 209 -3.61 -9.80 -4.08
CA GLY A 209 -3.50 -11.07 -4.79
C GLY A 209 -4.56 -12.12 -4.40
N ILE A 210 -5.57 -11.75 -3.62
CA ILE A 210 -6.64 -12.67 -3.21
C ILE A 210 -7.79 -12.54 -4.21
N THR A 211 -8.05 -13.61 -4.96
CA THR A 211 -9.05 -13.62 -6.04
C THR A 211 -10.44 -14.09 -5.60
N ASP A 212 -10.51 -14.83 -4.49
CA ASP A 212 -11.75 -15.42 -3.98
C ASP A 212 -11.70 -15.51 -2.44
N VAL A 213 -12.48 -14.66 -1.76
CA VAL A 213 -12.55 -14.61 -0.29
C VAL A 213 -13.27 -15.82 0.31
N ASP A 214 -13.98 -16.61 -0.48
CA ASP A 214 -14.63 -17.84 -0.02
C ASP A 214 -13.69 -19.05 -0.04
N LYS A 215 -12.43 -18.88 -0.49
CA LYS A 215 -11.41 -19.93 -0.58
C LYS A 215 -10.11 -19.55 0.15
N PRO A 216 -10.13 -19.39 1.48
CA PRO A 216 -8.89 -19.14 2.22
C PRO A 216 -7.92 -20.32 2.15
N GLU A 217 -6.61 -20.03 2.08
CA GLU A 217 -5.57 -21.06 2.14
C GLU A 217 -5.53 -21.79 3.48
N TYR A 218 -5.91 -21.11 4.57
CA TYR A 218 -5.97 -21.69 5.90
C TYR A 218 -7.27 -21.34 6.61
N CYS A 219 -7.71 -22.25 7.46
CA CYS A 219 -9.02 -22.20 8.12
C CYS A 219 -10.18 -22.24 7.12
N GLY A 220 -11.39 -21.82 7.53
CA GLY A 220 -12.58 -21.81 6.70
C GLY A 220 -13.00 -20.39 6.29
N PRO A 221 -13.88 -20.25 5.28
CA PRO A 221 -14.43 -18.95 4.90
C PRO A 221 -15.37 -18.42 5.99
N MET A 222 -15.54 -17.10 6.02
CA MET A 222 -16.46 -16.40 6.90
C MET A 222 -17.55 -15.72 6.11
N LYS A 223 -18.76 -15.66 6.68
CA LYS A 223 -19.86 -14.94 6.06
C LYS A 223 -19.78 -13.46 6.39
N PHE A 224 -20.02 -12.63 5.37
CA PHE A 224 -20.16 -11.19 5.48
C PHE A 224 -21.61 -10.84 5.80
N HIS A 225 -21.82 -9.80 6.60
CA HIS A 225 -23.10 -9.09 6.64
C HIS A 225 -23.13 -8.00 5.56
N GLU A 226 -24.31 -7.42 5.35
CA GLU A 226 -24.46 -6.24 4.49
C GLU A 226 -23.54 -5.10 4.96
N ASP A 227 -22.90 -4.42 4.01
CA ASP A 227 -21.92 -3.35 4.23
C ASP A 227 -20.66 -3.72 5.05
N ASP A 228 -20.41 -5.00 5.31
CA ASP A 228 -19.12 -5.43 5.85
C ASP A 228 -18.02 -5.25 4.79
N VAL A 229 -16.89 -4.68 5.21
CA VAL A 229 -15.67 -4.52 4.42
C VAL A 229 -14.65 -5.56 4.88
N PRO A 230 -13.96 -6.26 3.97
CA PRO A 230 -12.86 -7.13 4.36
C PRO A 230 -11.67 -6.30 4.84
N VAL A 231 -11.24 -6.52 6.08
CA VAL A 231 -10.06 -5.88 6.66
C VAL A 231 -9.02 -6.95 6.98
N PHE A 232 -7.78 -6.72 6.57
CA PHE A 232 -6.70 -7.71 6.63
C PHE A 232 -5.62 -7.28 7.62
N TRP A 233 -5.19 -8.21 8.46
CA TRP A 233 -4.04 -8.07 9.36
C TRP A 233 -2.97 -9.09 9.00
N ALA A 234 -1.71 -8.73 9.17
CA ALA A 234 -0.62 -9.69 9.10
C ALA A 234 -0.84 -10.82 10.12
N CYS A 235 -0.42 -12.05 9.79
CA CYS A 235 -0.69 -13.22 10.60
C CYS A 235 0.57 -14.06 10.83
N GLY A 236 0.71 -14.61 12.04
CA GLY A 236 1.81 -15.51 12.43
C GLY A 236 1.88 -16.81 11.62
N THR A 237 0.81 -17.19 10.93
CA THR A 237 0.79 -18.28 9.94
C THR A 237 1.80 -18.08 8.81
N THR A 238 2.31 -16.86 8.61
CA THR A 238 3.46 -16.56 7.73
C THR A 238 4.68 -17.45 8.05
N VAL A 239 4.86 -17.90 9.29
CA VAL A 239 5.87 -18.89 9.66
C VAL A 239 5.76 -20.17 8.83
N ILE A 240 4.55 -20.65 8.56
CA ILE A 240 4.33 -21.89 7.80
C ILE A 240 4.84 -21.72 6.36
N GLU A 241 4.57 -20.59 5.73
CA GLU A 241 5.09 -20.28 4.39
C GLU A 241 6.62 -20.15 4.39
N ALA A 242 7.21 -19.53 5.43
CA ALA A 242 8.66 -19.49 5.60
C ALA A 242 9.27 -20.90 5.71
N MET A 243 8.61 -21.83 6.43
CA MET A 243 9.07 -23.21 6.56
C MET A 243 8.93 -24.01 5.26
N LYS A 244 7.86 -23.80 4.49
CA LYS A 244 7.69 -24.40 3.16
C LYS A 244 8.80 -23.98 2.20
N ALA A 245 9.27 -22.73 2.31
CA ALA A 245 10.37 -22.21 1.51
C ALA A 245 11.72 -22.78 1.94
N VAL A 246 12.04 -22.72 3.25
CA VAL A 246 13.35 -23.16 3.79
C VAL A 246 13.51 -24.68 3.82
N LYS A 247 12.41 -25.42 3.96
CA LYS A 247 12.36 -26.89 4.03
C LYS A 247 13.33 -27.48 5.07
N PRO A 248 13.22 -27.09 6.36
CA PRO A 248 14.08 -27.63 7.40
C PRO A 248 13.90 -29.15 7.52
N SER A 249 14.95 -29.85 7.96
CA SER A 249 14.88 -31.29 8.25
C SER A 249 13.83 -31.61 9.30
N LEU A 250 13.69 -30.73 10.29
CA LEU A 250 12.69 -30.78 11.34
C LEU A 250 12.36 -29.37 11.84
N ALA A 251 11.08 -29.08 12.03
CA ALA A 251 10.59 -27.90 12.75
C ALA A 251 9.34 -28.25 13.56
N PHE A 252 9.09 -27.48 14.62
CA PHE A 252 7.95 -27.66 15.50
C PHE A 252 7.10 -26.39 15.46
N THR A 253 5.79 -26.51 15.21
CA THR A 253 4.87 -25.37 15.27
C THR A 253 3.68 -25.70 16.16
N HIS A 254 2.90 -24.68 16.51
CA HIS A 254 1.59 -24.87 17.12
C HIS A 254 0.59 -25.45 16.11
N TYR A 255 -0.54 -25.97 16.60
CA TYR A 255 -1.58 -26.51 15.74
C TYR A 255 -2.28 -25.43 14.89
N GLU A 256 -2.43 -25.68 13.59
CA GLU A 256 -2.90 -24.72 12.58
C GLU A 256 -4.34 -24.21 12.76
N LYS A 257 -5.14 -24.78 13.66
CA LYS A 257 -6.46 -24.25 14.06
C LYS A 257 -6.37 -23.40 15.33
N ASP A 258 -5.31 -22.60 15.41
CA ASP A 258 -5.06 -21.64 16.47
C ASP A 258 -4.99 -22.24 17.89
N GLY A 259 -4.35 -23.40 18.03
CA GLY A 259 -3.98 -23.97 19.33
C GLY A 259 -2.68 -23.37 19.85
N VAL A 260 -2.66 -22.05 20.13
CA VAL A 260 -1.44 -21.29 20.43
C VAL A 260 -1.04 -21.36 21.91
N TYR A 261 0.17 -20.88 22.25
CA TYR A 261 0.65 -20.85 23.63
C TYR A 261 0.04 -19.66 24.40
N ILE A 262 -0.34 -19.88 25.66
CA ILE A 262 -0.88 -18.83 26.55
C ILE A 262 0.16 -18.46 27.61
N SER A 263 0.59 -17.21 27.59
CA SER A 263 1.61 -16.67 28.50
C SER A 263 1.02 -16.07 29.78
N ASP A 264 1.87 -15.75 30.77
CA ASP A 264 1.45 -15.04 31.99
C ASP A 264 1.42 -13.51 31.78
N THR A 265 1.90 -13.02 30.63
CA THR A 265 1.95 -11.59 30.33
C THR A 265 0.55 -11.03 30.12
N PRO A 266 0.13 -10.02 30.89
CA PRO A 266 -1.11 -9.32 30.61
C PRO A 266 -0.97 -8.55 29.29
N THR A 267 -2.03 -8.56 28.48
CA THR A 267 -2.18 -7.67 27.34
C THR A 267 -2.08 -6.23 27.84
N LYS A 268 -1.16 -5.44 27.27
CA LYS A 268 -0.95 -4.05 27.69
C LYS A 268 -2.27 -3.27 27.54
N SER A 269 -2.76 -2.62 28.60
CA SER A 269 -3.67 -1.48 28.43
C SER A 269 -2.85 -0.35 27.79
N GLN A 270 -3.34 0.25 26.72
CA GLN A 270 -2.83 1.54 26.30
C GLN A 270 -3.90 2.56 26.65
N ASP A 271 -3.69 3.25 27.76
CA ASP A 271 -4.48 4.41 28.21
C ASP A 271 -3.93 5.72 27.61
N GLY A 272 -3.30 5.64 26.43
CA GLY A 272 -2.79 6.78 25.68
C GLY A 272 -3.82 7.32 24.68
N PRO A 273 -3.66 8.57 24.23
CA PRO A 273 -4.49 9.09 23.14
C PRO A 273 -4.35 8.19 21.91
N LEU A 274 -5.49 7.83 21.30
CA LEU A 274 -5.49 7.13 20.02
C LEU A 274 -4.77 8.01 19.00
N ALA A 275 -3.99 7.40 18.12
CA ALA A 275 -3.29 8.15 17.07
C ALA A 275 -4.30 8.89 16.17
N ASP A 276 -3.95 10.11 15.78
CA ASP A 276 -4.71 10.95 14.85
C ASP A 276 -4.64 10.35 13.44
N ILE A 277 -5.39 9.28 13.24
CA ILE A 277 -5.48 8.52 12.00
C ILE A 277 -6.72 8.97 11.24
N LYS A 278 -6.54 9.14 9.92
CA LYS A 278 -7.61 9.34 8.97
C LYS A 278 -7.73 8.15 8.03
N LEU A 279 -8.93 7.56 7.94
CA LEU A 279 -9.28 6.63 6.85
C LEU A 279 -9.79 7.43 5.63
N VAL A 280 -9.26 7.11 4.45
CA VAL A 280 -9.65 7.74 3.18
C VAL A 280 -10.13 6.67 2.22
N THR A 281 -11.40 6.73 1.83
CA THR A 281 -11.96 5.87 0.79
C THR A 281 -11.43 6.31 -0.59
N LEU A 282 -10.80 5.37 -1.30
CA LEU A 282 -10.22 5.57 -2.63
C LEU A 282 -11.13 5.04 -3.73
N CYS A 283 -11.85 3.95 -3.48
CA CYS A 283 -12.85 3.42 -4.38
C CYS A 283 -14.05 2.91 -3.57
N GLU A 284 -15.26 3.14 -4.09
CA GLU A 284 -16.50 2.68 -3.46
C GLU A 284 -16.84 1.23 -3.83
N LYS A 285 -16.55 0.83 -5.08
CA LYS A 285 -16.94 -0.47 -5.64
C LYS A 285 -15.90 -0.96 -6.65
N PRO A 286 -15.12 -2.02 -6.33
CA PRO A 286 -15.01 -2.64 -5.01
C PRO A 286 -14.49 -1.62 -3.97
N TYR A 287 -14.96 -1.72 -2.73
CA TYR A 287 -14.54 -0.79 -1.68
C TYR A 287 -13.03 -0.92 -1.47
N TRP A 288 -12.30 0.19 -1.48
CA TRP A 288 -10.87 0.24 -1.18
C TRP A 288 -10.55 1.52 -0.43
N ALA A 289 -9.76 1.40 0.64
CA ALA A 289 -9.36 2.54 1.44
C ALA A 289 -7.87 2.53 1.78
N SER A 290 -7.35 3.73 2.01
CA SER A 290 -6.04 3.95 2.60
C SER A 290 -6.14 4.74 3.89
N VAL A 291 -5.01 4.94 4.55
CA VAL A 291 -4.90 5.63 5.83
C VAL A 291 -3.75 6.61 5.80
N THR A 292 -3.93 7.73 6.50
CA THR A 292 -2.89 8.74 6.75
C THR A 292 -3.09 9.33 8.14
N SER A 293 -2.31 10.33 8.54
CA SER A 293 -2.63 11.13 9.73
C SER A 293 -3.52 12.31 9.40
N GLU A 294 -4.29 12.79 10.37
CA GLU A 294 -5.11 14.00 10.24
C GLU A 294 -4.23 15.22 9.86
N ALA A 295 -3.06 15.36 10.48
CA ALA A 295 -2.11 16.43 10.14
C ALA A 295 -1.64 16.38 8.66
N ILE A 296 -1.48 15.19 8.07
CA ILE A 296 -1.07 15.06 6.67
C ILE A 296 -2.25 15.29 5.72
N GLU A 297 -3.46 14.88 6.11
CA GLU A 297 -4.69 15.24 5.40
C GLU A 297 -4.83 16.77 5.33
N GLU A 298 -4.67 17.47 6.45
CA GLU A 298 -4.77 18.94 6.51
C GLU A 298 -3.72 19.63 5.63
N LYS A 299 -2.46 19.17 5.67
CA LYS A 299 -1.41 19.71 4.79
C LYS A 299 -1.72 19.51 3.31
N ILE A 300 -2.29 18.36 2.93
CA ILE A 300 -2.67 18.12 1.53
C ILE A 300 -3.89 18.97 1.13
N LYS A 301 -4.85 19.20 2.03
CA LYS A 301 -5.94 20.17 1.80
C LYS A 301 -5.42 21.59 1.61
N GLN A 302 -4.37 21.99 2.35
CA GLN A 302 -3.70 23.27 2.13
C GLN A 302 -3.05 23.33 0.74
N LEU A 303 -2.39 22.26 0.28
CA LEU A 303 -1.84 22.18 -1.09
C LEU A 303 -2.94 22.33 -2.15
N GLU A 304 -4.08 21.66 -1.96
CA GLU A 304 -5.23 21.75 -2.87
C GLU A 304 -5.76 23.20 -2.95
N GLY A 305 -5.82 23.90 -1.80
CA GLY A 305 -6.13 25.33 -1.76
C GLY A 305 -5.08 26.21 -2.47
N PHE A 306 -3.79 25.87 -2.36
CA PHE A 306 -2.71 26.64 -2.97
C PHE A 306 -2.66 26.54 -4.50
N ILE A 307 -3.01 25.39 -5.08
CA ILE A 307 -2.99 25.24 -6.54
C ILE A 307 -4.16 25.97 -7.22
N GLY A 308 -5.26 26.22 -6.51
CA GLY A 308 -6.42 27.00 -6.97
C GLY A 308 -7.15 26.38 -8.17
N ASN A 309 -8.18 27.05 -8.66
CA ASN A 309 -9.08 26.54 -9.69
C ASN A 309 -9.54 27.68 -10.63
N ARG A 310 -8.69 28.07 -11.59
CA ARG A 310 -8.94 29.23 -12.47
C ARG A 310 -10.23 29.04 -13.31
N GLN A 311 -11.37 29.50 -12.80
CA GLN A 311 -12.70 29.36 -13.43
C GLN A 311 -13.18 27.90 -13.57
N LEU A 312 -12.71 27.01 -12.70
CA LEU A 312 -13.08 25.59 -12.65
C LEU A 312 -13.87 25.25 -11.38
N GLU A 313 -14.49 26.23 -10.71
CA GLU A 313 -15.18 26.02 -9.42
C GLU A 313 -16.24 24.90 -9.50
N ASN A 314 -16.91 24.78 -10.65
CA ASN A 314 -17.96 23.80 -10.89
C ASN A 314 -17.45 22.37 -11.18
N VAL A 315 -16.13 22.18 -11.27
CA VAL A 315 -15.50 20.89 -11.65
C VAL A 315 -14.54 20.40 -10.55
N VAL A 316 -14.28 21.19 -9.51
CA VAL A 316 -13.44 20.76 -8.38
C VAL A 316 -14.11 19.58 -7.67
N VAL A 317 -13.37 18.49 -7.52
CA VAL A 317 -13.76 17.37 -6.66
C VAL A 317 -12.93 17.45 -5.38
N PRO A 318 -13.55 17.77 -4.23
CA PRO A 318 -12.81 17.88 -2.97
C PRO A 318 -12.06 16.59 -2.62
N ASP A 319 -10.86 16.75 -2.05
CA ASP A 319 -9.97 15.67 -1.59
C ASP A 319 -9.40 14.76 -2.69
N ASP A 320 -9.65 15.03 -3.96
CA ASP A 320 -9.12 14.20 -5.04
C ASP A 320 -7.59 14.33 -5.19
N LEU A 321 -6.99 15.45 -4.76
CA LEU A 321 -5.53 15.52 -4.60
C LEU A 321 -5.05 14.49 -3.56
N LEU A 322 -5.71 14.41 -2.40
CA LEU A 322 -5.36 13.45 -1.35
C LEU A 322 -5.54 12.01 -1.83
N LYS A 323 -6.69 11.69 -2.44
CA LYS A 323 -6.96 10.34 -2.95
C LYS A 323 -5.98 9.95 -4.06
N SER A 324 -5.68 10.84 -4.99
CA SER A 324 -4.70 10.61 -6.06
C SER A 324 -3.30 10.34 -5.48
N VAL A 325 -2.84 11.15 -4.53
CA VAL A 325 -1.55 10.97 -3.86
C VAL A 325 -1.48 9.64 -3.11
N LEU A 326 -2.53 9.25 -2.40
CA LEU A 326 -2.61 7.95 -1.71
C LEU A 326 -2.66 6.78 -2.71
N ALA A 327 -3.42 6.86 -3.79
CA ALA A 327 -3.45 5.80 -4.80
C ALA A 327 -2.08 5.64 -5.49
N LEU A 328 -1.46 6.76 -5.90
CA LEU A 328 -0.10 6.78 -6.46
C LEU A 328 0.95 6.24 -5.49
N SER A 329 0.78 6.45 -4.18
CA SER A 329 1.71 5.93 -3.17
C SER A 329 1.66 4.40 -3.07
N HIS A 330 0.51 3.75 -3.34
CA HIS A 330 0.38 2.29 -3.41
C HIS A 330 0.91 1.68 -4.72
N ALA A 331 0.91 2.44 -5.81
CA ALA A 331 1.38 1.95 -7.12
C ALA A 331 2.86 1.55 -7.11
N SER A 332 3.20 0.38 -7.65
CA SER A 332 4.59 -0.02 -7.88
C SER A 332 5.13 0.49 -9.22
N SER A 333 4.22 0.68 -10.18
CA SER A 333 4.51 1.11 -11.54
C SER A 333 3.49 2.16 -12.01
N VAL A 334 4.00 3.27 -12.58
CA VAL A 334 3.16 4.42 -12.99
C VAL A 334 3.49 4.83 -14.42
N ALA A 335 2.45 4.99 -15.23
CA ALA A 335 2.54 5.66 -16.53
C ALA A 335 2.10 7.12 -16.37
N VAL A 336 3.00 8.06 -16.63
CA VAL A 336 2.66 9.50 -16.65
C VAL A 336 2.57 9.94 -18.10
N SER A 337 1.47 10.56 -18.50
CA SER A 337 1.31 11.13 -19.84
C SER A 337 1.09 12.63 -19.76
N THR A 338 1.64 13.35 -20.73
CA THR A 338 1.60 14.81 -20.77
C THR A 338 1.65 15.32 -22.21
N GLY A 339 1.50 16.63 -22.36
CA GLY A 339 1.63 17.36 -23.61
C GLY A 339 0.30 17.63 -24.29
N PHE A 340 0.08 18.89 -24.62
CA PHE A 340 -1.08 19.36 -25.36
C PHE A 340 -0.65 19.97 -26.70
N PRO A 341 -1.08 19.39 -27.84
CA PRO A 341 -0.64 19.85 -29.15
C PRO A 341 -1.51 21.00 -29.67
N CYS A 342 -1.28 22.23 -29.21
CA CYS A 342 -2.04 23.41 -29.64
C CYS A 342 -1.37 24.23 -30.78
N LEU A 343 -0.10 23.95 -31.12
CA LEU A 343 0.69 24.73 -32.07
C LEU A 343 0.85 24.05 -33.44
N GLN A 344 -0.26 23.74 -34.12
CA GLN A 344 -0.30 22.92 -35.35
C GLN A 344 0.64 23.38 -36.49
N ASN A 345 1.03 24.65 -36.52
CA ASN A 345 1.91 25.24 -37.55
C ASN A 345 3.39 25.36 -37.14
N LYS A 346 3.81 24.75 -36.03
CA LYS A 346 5.19 24.78 -35.52
C LYS A 346 5.87 23.42 -35.67
N LYS A 347 7.22 23.40 -35.73
CA LYS A 347 8.02 22.17 -35.80
C LYS A 347 7.78 21.25 -34.60
N ASN A 348 7.52 21.83 -33.44
CA ASN A 348 7.00 21.15 -32.26
C ASN A 348 5.58 21.68 -32.00
N PRO A 349 4.53 20.87 -32.13
CA PRO A 349 3.16 21.33 -31.92
C PRO A 349 2.77 21.40 -30.44
N TYR A 350 3.62 20.90 -29.53
CA TYR A 350 3.33 20.85 -28.10
C TYR A 350 3.70 22.14 -27.38
N GLU A 351 2.82 22.55 -26.48
CA GLU A 351 3.11 23.58 -25.48
C GLU A 351 3.98 23.06 -24.34
N ASP A 352 4.53 23.98 -23.57
CA ASP A 352 5.33 23.73 -22.36
C ASP A 352 4.49 23.35 -21.13
N TYR A 353 3.16 23.46 -21.22
CA TYR A 353 2.26 23.22 -20.10
C TYR A 353 2.17 21.73 -19.76
N GLY A 354 2.10 21.44 -18.45
CA GLY A 354 2.06 20.09 -17.90
C GLY A 354 3.38 19.32 -17.92
N LEU A 355 4.34 19.68 -18.77
CA LEU A 355 5.65 19.02 -18.85
C LEU A 355 6.45 19.16 -17.54
N PRO A 356 6.68 20.36 -16.98
CA PRO A 356 7.32 20.52 -15.67
C PRO A 356 6.63 19.73 -14.56
N GLY A 357 5.29 19.80 -14.48
CA GLY A 357 4.52 19.07 -13.46
C GLY A 357 4.64 17.54 -13.59
N ALA A 358 4.62 17.02 -14.81
CA ALA A 358 4.83 15.60 -15.10
C ALA A 358 6.25 15.14 -14.73
N ILE A 359 7.26 15.93 -15.07
CA ILE A 359 8.67 15.64 -14.75
C ILE A 359 8.90 15.66 -13.24
N ALA A 360 8.36 16.65 -12.52
CA ALA A 360 8.45 16.73 -11.07
C ALA A 360 7.79 15.52 -10.39
N THR A 361 6.61 15.13 -10.86
CA THR A 361 5.91 13.93 -10.35
C THR A 361 6.73 12.66 -10.62
N ALA A 362 7.22 12.49 -11.85
CA ALA A 362 8.03 11.33 -12.22
C ALA A 362 9.32 11.23 -11.39
N LYS A 363 10.00 12.36 -11.16
CA LYS A 363 11.19 12.44 -10.33
C LYS A 363 10.91 12.04 -8.88
N MET A 364 9.80 12.49 -8.29
CA MET A 364 9.40 12.09 -6.94
C MET A 364 9.08 10.59 -6.88
N LEU A 365 8.30 10.07 -7.83
CA LEU A 365 7.98 8.64 -7.90
C LEU A 365 9.24 7.77 -8.05
N GLN A 366 10.22 8.17 -8.88
CA GLN A 366 11.52 7.51 -8.98
C GLN A 366 12.31 7.56 -7.66
N ALA A 367 12.29 8.70 -6.96
CA ALA A 367 12.95 8.83 -5.65
C ALA A 367 12.31 7.92 -4.60
N LEU A 368 11.00 7.64 -4.70
CA LEU A 368 10.27 6.67 -3.89
C LEU A 368 10.51 5.21 -4.32
N GLY A 369 11.36 4.96 -5.31
CA GLY A 369 11.72 3.62 -5.79
C GLY A 369 10.72 2.99 -6.75
N LYS A 370 9.76 3.76 -7.28
CA LYS A 370 8.73 3.26 -8.19
C LYS A 370 9.25 3.18 -9.62
N LYS A 371 8.70 2.26 -10.41
CA LYS A 371 8.91 2.24 -11.86
C LYS A 371 8.04 3.32 -12.50
N VAL A 372 8.64 4.18 -13.31
CA VAL A 372 7.92 5.30 -13.94
C VAL A 372 8.31 5.40 -15.41
N ASP A 373 7.29 5.46 -16.27
CA ASP A 373 7.45 5.74 -17.69
C ASP A 373 6.65 7.01 -18.06
N LEU A 374 7.26 7.91 -18.83
CA LEU A 374 6.54 8.95 -19.55
C LEU A 374 5.99 8.37 -20.84
N VAL A 375 4.68 8.13 -20.89
CA VAL A 375 4.01 7.53 -22.05
C VAL A 375 3.48 8.64 -22.96
N VAL A 376 4.04 8.73 -24.16
CA VAL A 376 3.79 9.84 -25.09
C VAL A 376 3.58 9.35 -26.51
N ASP A 377 2.93 10.18 -27.34
CA ASP A 377 2.75 9.90 -28.75
C ASP A 377 4.02 10.13 -29.58
N LYS A 378 3.97 9.67 -30.84
CA LYS A 378 5.08 9.72 -31.80
C LYS A 378 5.64 11.13 -32.00
N THR A 379 4.79 12.14 -31.95
CA THR A 379 5.18 13.52 -32.25
C THR A 379 5.93 14.13 -31.06
N LEU A 380 5.55 13.79 -29.83
CA LEU A 380 6.23 14.26 -28.61
C LEU A 380 7.46 13.43 -28.25
N TYR A 381 7.52 12.15 -28.62
CA TYR A 381 8.57 11.21 -28.22
C TYR A 381 10.00 11.74 -28.44
N GLY A 382 10.32 12.16 -29.67
CA GLY A 382 11.65 12.69 -30.00
C GLY A 382 11.99 13.98 -29.23
N PRO A 383 11.18 15.05 -29.36
CA PRO A 383 11.41 16.31 -28.66
C PRO A 383 11.56 16.17 -27.14
N LEU A 384 10.71 15.35 -26.50
CA LEU A 384 10.76 15.13 -25.06
C LEU A 384 12.03 14.38 -24.64
N THR A 385 12.43 13.34 -25.40
CA THR A 385 13.64 12.58 -25.10
C THR A 385 14.87 13.47 -25.10
N THR A 386 15.00 14.35 -26.10
CA THR A 386 16.12 15.32 -26.18
C THR A 386 16.12 16.29 -25.00
N VAL A 387 14.96 16.77 -24.57
CA VAL A 387 14.86 17.63 -23.37
C VAL A 387 15.32 16.88 -22.13
N LEU A 388 14.87 15.65 -21.91
CA LEU A 388 15.25 14.88 -20.72
C LEU A 388 16.74 14.57 -20.67
N GLU A 389 17.34 14.24 -21.83
CA GLU A 389 18.80 14.07 -21.95
C GLU A 389 19.54 15.36 -21.55
N ALA A 390 19.13 16.50 -22.08
CA ALA A 390 19.71 17.80 -21.72
C ALA A 390 19.56 18.12 -20.22
N LEU A 391 18.42 17.79 -19.61
CA LEU A 391 18.20 18.00 -18.17
C LEU A 391 19.10 17.13 -17.29
N VAL A 392 19.45 15.92 -17.75
CA VAL A 392 20.42 15.06 -17.07
C VAL A 392 21.84 15.62 -17.22
N GLU A 393 22.23 16.04 -18.42
CA GLU A 393 23.54 16.68 -18.67
C GLU A 393 23.74 17.94 -17.81
N GLN A 394 22.68 18.73 -17.65
CA GLN A 394 22.65 19.94 -16.82
C GLN A 394 22.51 19.66 -15.32
N LYS A 395 22.40 18.39 -14.90
CA LYS A 395 22.19 17.95 -13.51
C LYS A 395 20.90 18.48 -12.86
N VAL A 396 19.91 18.88 -13.66
CA VAL A 396 18.56 19.18 -13.18
C VAL A 396 17.86 17.89 -12.75
N LEU A 397 18.05 16.83 -13.55
CA LEU A 397 17.65 15.46 -13.23
C LEU A 397 18.87 14.63 -12.82
N ALA A 398 18.78 13.99 -11.65
CA ALA A 398 19.83 13.09 -11.17
C ALA A 398 19.83 11.74 -11.90
N LYS A 399 18.68 11.34 -12.44
CA LYS A 399 18.48 10.09 -13.20
C LYS A 399 17.60 10.37 -14.41
N PRO A 400 17.81 9.69 -15.54
CA PRO A 400 16.90 9.80 -16.68
C PRO A 400 15.51 9.26 -16.31
N VAL A 401 14.48 9.84 -16.91
CA VAL A 401 13.11 9.32 -16.86
C VAL A 401 12.86 8.54 -18.14
N SER A 402 12.37 7.30 -18.01
CA SER A 402 12.04 6.45 -19.15
C SER A 402 10.93 7.08 -20.00
N VAL A 403 11.07 7.09 -21.32
CA VAL A 403 10.05 7.56 -22.26
C VAL A 403 9.59 6.39 -23.10
N VAL A 404 8.28 6.16 -23.17
CA VAL A 404 7.68 5.05 -23.90
C VAL A 404 6.72 5.59 -24.95
N LEU A 405 6.92 5.14 -26.18
CA LEU A 405 6.08 5.49 -27.31
C LEU A 405 4.74 4.73 -27.26
N TYR A 406 3.63 5.44 -27.43
CA TYR A 406 2.30 4.87 -27.68
C TYR A 406 1.59 5.56 -28.86
N PRO A 407 0.91 4.81 -29.76
CA PRO A 407 0.95 3.35 -29.88
C PRO A 407 2.37 2.86 -30.20
N PRO A 408 2.72 1.60 -29.89
CA PRO A 408 4.01 1.04 -30.28
C PRO A 408 4.26 1.19 -31.78
N GLU A 409 5.53 1.26 -32.18
CA GLU A 409 5.89 1.48 -33.58
C GLU A 409 5.28 0.41 -34.50
N GLY A 410 4.57 0.87 -35.54
CA GLY A 410 3.88 0.00 -36.50
C GLY A 410 2.51 -0.51 -36.07
N GLU A 411 2.07 -0.27 -34.83
CA GLU A 411 0.75 -0.66 -34.34
C GLU A 411 -0.31 0.42 -34.63
N GLN A 412 -1.58 0.00 -34.71
CA GLN A 412 -2.71 0.90 -34.95
C GLN A 412 -3.12 1.66 -33.69
N ASP A 413 -3.62 2.89 -33.86
CA ASP A 413 -4.13 3.72 -32.79
C ASP A 413 -5.60 3.40 -32.45
N ILE A 414 -5.83 2.25 -31.81
CA ILE A 414 -7.15 1.71 -31.47
C ILE A 414 -7.19 1.18 -30.03
N LEU A 415 -8.40 1.01 -29.48
CA LEU A 415 -8.62 0.53 -28.12
C LEU A 415 -7.96 -0.83 -27.85
N GLU A 416 -7.97 -1.76 -28.82
CA GLU A 416 -7.34 -3.08 -28.64
C GLU A 416 -5.83 -3.00 -28.48
N THR A 417 -5.18 -2.07 -29.18
CA THR A 417 -3.74 -1.79 -28.99
C THR A 417 -3.47 -1.25 -27.59
N ALA A 418 -4.34 -0.37 -27.07
CA ALA A 418 -4.23 0.14 -25.70
C ALA A 418 -4.37 -0.99 -24.67
N LYS A 419 -5.37 -1.85 -24.82
CA LYS A 419 -5.56 -3.02 -23.95
C LYS A 419 -4.33 -3.91 -23.93
N LYS A 420 -3.80 -4.25 -25.11
CA LYS A 420 -2.56 -5.04 -25.25
C LYS A 420 -1.34 -4.33 -24.65
N PHE A 421 -1.22 -3.02 -24.83
CA PHE A 421 -0.11 -2.22 -24.32
C PHE A 421 -0.08 -2.14 -22.78
N LEU A 422 -1.26 -2.06 -22.17
CA LEU A 422 -1.42 -2.00 -20.72
C LEU A 422 -1.28 -3.36 -20.04
N LEU A 423 -1.11 -4.46 -20.77
CA LEU A 423 -0.76 -5.76 -20.22
C LEU A 423 0.77 -5.96 -20.24
N GLY A 424 1.28 -6.68 -19.23
CA GLY A 424 2.68 -7.05 -19.17
C GLY A 424 3.07 -8.00 -20.33
N PRO A 425 4.31 -7.94 -20.84
CA PRO A 425 4.74 -8.84 -21.91
C PRO A 425 4.58 -10.31 -21.52
N GLY A 426 3.67 -11.02 -22.20
CA GLY A 426 3.41 -12.45 -21.94
C GLY A 426 2.68 -12.73 -20.62
N THR A 427 2.09 -11.72 -19.97
CA THR A 427 1.31 -11.89 -18.74
C THR A 427 -0.09 -11.28 -18.88
N ALA A 428 -1.02 -11.75 -18.04
CA ALA A 428 -2.33 -11.12 -17.88
C ALA A 428 -2.32 -9.97 -16.85
N ALA A 429 -1.18 -9.72 -16.20
CA ALA A 429 -1.04 -8.67 -15.21
C ALA A 429 -0.88 -7.30 -15.88
N PRO A 430 -1.44 -6.22 -15.30
CA PRO A 430 -1.21 -4.88 -15.82
C PRO A 430 0.27 -4.50 -15.87
N ARG A 431 0.65 -3.74 -16.89
CA ARG A 431 1.97 -3.14 -17.07
C ARG A 431 2.21 -1.99 -16.09
N TYR A 432 1.14 -1.29 -15.72
CA TYR A 432 1.11 -0.16 -14.81
C TYR A 432 -0.02 -0.33 -13.80
N ASP A 433 0.21 0.05 -12.55
CA ASP A 433 -0.82 0.07 -11.51
C ASP A 433 -1.61 1.39 -11.52
N HIS A 434 -0.99 2.45 -12.05
CA HIS A 434 -1.61 3.78 -12.11
C HIS A 434 -1.26 4.52 -13.39
N LEU A 435 -2.24 5.19 -14.00
CA LEU A 435 -2.05 6.11 -15.11
C LEU A 435 -2.34 7.55 -14.66
N LEU A 436 -1.38 8.45 -14.83
CA LEU A 436 -1.51 9.87 -14.51
C LEU A 436 -1.45 10.70 -15.78
N ALA A 437 -2.52 11.45 -16.09
CA ALA A 437 -2.50 12.47 -17.12
C ALA A 437 -2.18 13.84 -16.52
N VAL A 438 -1.23 14.57 -17.09
CA VAL A 438 -0.96 15.97 -16.74
C VAL A 438 -1.13 16.80 -17.99
N GLU A 439 -2.13 17.69 -18.03
CA GLU A 439 -2.36 18.59 -19.17
C GLU A 439 -2.58 17.88 -20.51
N ARG A 440 -3.18 16.69 -20.49
CA ARG A 440 -3.37 15.87 -21.69
C ARG A 440 -4.77 16.06 -22.28
N ALA A 441 -4.85 16.19 -23.61
CA ALA A 441 -6.10 16.45 -24.33
C ALA A 441 -7.10 15.26 -24.26
N GLY A 442 -8.37 15.56 -24.00
CA GLY A 442 -9.47 14.60 -23.99
C GLY A 442 -10.14 14.42 -25.36
N LYS A 443 -10.80 13.27 -25.58
CA LYS A 443 -11.48 12.95 -26.85
C LYS A 443 -12.83 13.67 -26.95
N ALA A 444 -12.82 14.97 -27.27
CA ALA A 444 -13.95 15.62 -27.91
C ALA A 444 -13.91 15.27 -29.41
N GLU A 445 -15.08 15.09 -30.04
CA GLU A 445 -15.34 14.53 -31.37
C GLU A 445 -14.18 14.53 -32.41
N ALA A 446 -14.07 13.40 -33.12
CA ALA A 446 -13.15 12.93 -34.19
C ALA A 446 -12.27 13.89 -35.04
N THR A 447 -12.41 15.20 -34.94
CA THR A 447 -11.70 16.22 -35.73
C THR A 447 -10.41 16.74 -35.10
N ASP A 448 -10.18 16.62 -33.79
CA ASP A 448 -8.93 17.11 -33.19
C ASP A 448 -7.77 16.11 -33.36
N VAL A 449 -6.82 16.48 -34.22
CA VAL A 449 -5.59 15.74 -34.55
C VAL A 449 -4.72 15.47 -33.31
N GLY A 450 -4.92 16.23 -32.23
CA GLY A 450 -4.18 16.15 -30.97
C GLY A 450 -4.66 15.10 -29.95
N CYS A 451 -5.87 14.57 -30.11
CA CYS A 451 -6.51 13.68 -29.13
C CYS A 451 -6.41 12.19 -29.48
N ARG A 452 -5.76 11.85 -30.60
CA ARG A 452 -5.54 10.48 -31.07
C ARG A 452 -4.38 9.84 -30.28
N GLY A 453 -4.48 8.57 -29.87
CA GLY A 453 -3.44 7.90 -29.07
C GLY A 453 -3.82 7.65 -27.63
N ILE A 454 -3.24 8.47 -26.76
CA ILE A 454 -3.17 8.27 -25.30
C ILE A 454 -4.53 8.12 -24.63
N GLY A 455 -5.58 8.76 -25.15
CA GLY A 455 -6.93 8.63 -24.59
C GLY A 455 -7.44 7.17 -24.56
N TRP A 456 -6.97 6.32 -25.49
CA TRP A 456 -7.31 4.89 -25.49
C TRP A 456 -6.76 4.14 -24.28
N LEU A 457 -5.61 4.57 -23.73
CA LEU A 457 -5.04 3.95 -22.53
C LEU A 457 -6.00 4.14 -21.35
N PHE A 458 -6.49 5.36 -21.14
CA PHE A 458 -7.44 5.66 -20.08
C PHE A 458 -8.78 4.97 -20.31
N LEU A 459 -9.25 4.84 -21.55
CA LEU A 459 -10.46 4.08 -21.85
C LEU A 459 -10.28 2.58 -21.55
N ALA A 460 -9.13 2.01 -21.93
CA ALA A 460 -8.82 0.60 -21.73
C ALA A 460 -8.77 0.17 -20.26
N THR A 461 -8.51 1.09 -19.32
CA THR A 461 -8.56 0.76 -17.89
C THR A 461 -9.98 0.47 -17.36
N ALA A 462 -11.04 0.75 -18.14
CA ALA A 462 -12.41 0.49 -17.69
C ALA A 462 -12.65 -0.99 -17.35
N ASP A 463 -11.92 -1.87 -18.02
CA ASP A 463 -11.99 -3.33 -17.82
C ASP A 463 -10.88 -3.84 -16.87
N MET A 464 -10.08 -2.95 -16.25
CA MET A 464 -8.91 -3.28 -15.43
C MET A 464 -9.09 -2.82 -13.99
N LEU A 465 -9.75 -3.64 -13.16
CA LEU A 465 -10.15 -3.27 -11.79
C LEU A 465 -9.00 -2.86 -10.85
N THR A 466 -7.79 -3.36 -11.11
CA THR A 466 -6.61 -3.07 -10.28
C THR A 466 -5.74 -1.93 -10.83
N VAL A 467 -6.20 -1.24 -11.88
CA VAL A 467 -5.46 -0.13 -12.50
C VAL A 467 -6.20 1.17 -12.26
N HIS A 468 -5.57 2.09 -11.55
CA HIS A 468 -6.16 3.36 -11.17
C HIS A 468 -5.72 4.50 -12.10
N THR A 469 -6.50 5.57 -12.13
CA THR A 469 -6.30 6.69 -13.04
C THR A 469 -6.44 8.03 -12.31
N SER A 470 -5.56 8.96 -12.64
CA SER A 470 -5.67 10.35 -12.20
C SER A 470 -5.45 11.30 -13.36
N SER A 471 -6.05 12.48 -13.28
CA SER A 471 -5.72 13.57 -14.19
C SER A 471 -5.51 14.89 -13.46
N ILE A 472 -4.66 15.73 -14.03
CA ILE A 472 -4.38 17.10 -13.60
C ILE A 472 -4.73 18.02 -14.76
N GLN A 473 -5.61 19.00 -14.51
CA GLN A 473 -6.07 19.93 -15.53
C GLN A 473 -6.32 21.34 -15.00
N ASP A 474 -6.14 22.32 -15.89
CA ASP A 474 -6.43 23.75 -15.67
C ASP A 474 -7.48 24.32 -16.64
N GLY A 475 -8.08 23.46 -17.48
CA GLY A 475 -9.13 23.84 -18.42
C GLY A 475 -10.09 22.71 -18.82
N ASN A 476 -11.19 23.08 -19.48
CA ASN A 476 -12.35 22.20 -19.71
C ASN A 476 -12.19 21.11 -20.79
N ASN A 477 -11.10 21.11 -21.56
CA ASN A 477 -10.91 20.24 -22.74
C ASN A 477 -9.90 19.09 -22.53
N LYS A 478 -9.57 18.78 -21.26
CA LYS A 478 -8.52 17.80 -20.90
C LYS A 478 -9.14 16.44 -20.49
N LEU A 479 -8.31 15.39 -20.41
CA LEU A 479 -8.72 14.04 -20.00
C LEU A 479 -9.22 14.02 -18.55
N GLY A 480 -10.28 13.26 -18.28
CA GLY A 480 -10.74 12.95 -16.92
C GLY A 480 -12.07 13.57 -16.48
N ARG A 481 -12.80 14.24 -17.38
CA ARG A 481 -14.15 14.78 -17.10
C ARG A 481 -15.27 13.81 -17.50
N ASP A 482 -16.36 13.78 -16.72
CA ASP A 482 -17.64 13.16 -17.10
C ASP A 482 -18.51 14.14 -17.92
N THR A 483 -19.20 13.62 -18.93
CA THR A 483 -20.30 14.27 -19.64
C THR A 483 -21.48 14.69 -18.76
N ALA A 484 -21.66 14.08 -17.57
CA ALA A 484 -22.82 14.30 -16.70
C ALA A 484 -22.85 15.64 -15.92
N HIS A 485 -21.72 16.36 -15.84
CA HIS A 485 -21.58 17.59 -15.03
C HIS A 485 -21.32 18.86 -15.87
N CYS A 486 -21.82 18.92 -17.10
CA CYS A 486 -21.77 20.15 -17.91
C CYS A 486 -23.10 20.90 -17.81
N ASP A 487 -23.07 22.09 -17.18
CA ASP A 487 -24.11 23.09 -17.36
C ASP A 487 -24.06 23.58 -18.83
N ILE A 488 -25.12 23.33 -19.58
CA ILE A 488 -25.18 23.38 -21.07
C ILE A 488 -25.16 24.82 -21.62
N SER A 489 -24.87 25.83 -20.78
CA SER A 489 -25.02 27.25 -21.12
C SER A 489 -23.83 27.88 -21.87
N GLN A 490 -22.70 27.17 -22.04
CA GLN A 490 -21.46 27.72 -22.61
C GLN A 490 -20.98 26.93 -23.86
N GLY A 491 -21.72 27.01 -24.97
CA GLY A 491 -21.21 26.65 -26.32
C GLY A 491 -21.13 25.14 -26.66
N PRO A 492 -20.80 24.79 -27.92
CA PRO A 492 -20.82 23.42 -28.40
C PRO A 492 -19.75 22.56 -27.71
N THR A 493 -20.20 21.41 -27.19
CA THR A 493 -19.53 20.47 -26.28
C THR A 493 -18.15 19.97 -26.73
N THR A 494 -17.11 20.35 -25.99
CA THR A 494 -15.73 19.79 -26.06
C THR A 494 -15.38 18.89 -24.88
N ALA A 495 -16.35 18.13 -24.36
CA ALA A 495 -16.16 17.27 -23.17
C ALA A 495 -15.45 15.95 -23.49
N CYS A 496 -14.54 15.52 -22.61
CA CYS A 496 -13.91 14.19 -22.62
C CYS A 496 -14.94 13.09 -22.33
N SER A 497 -14.76 11.90 -22.92
CA SER A 497 -15.72 10.78 -22.85
C SER A 497 -15.53 9.79 -21.70
N LYS A 498 -14.47 9.94 -20.87
CA LYS A 498 -14.28 9.12 -19.65
C LYS A 498 -13.67 9.94 -18.51
N ALA A 499 -14.25 9.80 -17.32
CA ALA A 499 -13.72 10.35 -16.08
C ALA A 499 -12.54 9.50 -15.57
N SER A 500 -11.51 10.16 -15.04
CA SER A 500 -10.48 9.49 -14.24
C SER A 500 -11.04 9.15 -12.87
N ASP A 501 -10.43 8.22 -12.15
CA ASP A 501 -10.85 7.89 -10.78
C ASP A 501 -10.65 9.09 -9.85
N PHE A 502 -9.61 9.89 -10.10
CA PHE A 502 -9.31 11.11 -9.37
C PHE A 502 -9.06 12.29 -10.32
N LEU A 503 -9.66 13.44 -10.05
CA LEU A 503 -9.54 14.66 -10.85
C LEU A 503 -8.93 15.81 -10.03
N ILE A 504 -7.70 16.19 -10.36
CA ILE A 504 -7.01 17.32 -9.74
C ILE A 504 -7.20 18.55 -10.63
N THR A 505 -7.99 19.50 -10.17
CA THR A 505 -8.10 20.83 -10.80
C THR A 505 -7.05 21.77 -10.24
N ALA A 506 -6.33 22.48 -11.12
CA ALA A 506 -5.32 23.45 -10.73
C ALA A 506 -5.51 24.75 -11.52
N GLY A 507 -5.05 25.89 -10.99
CA GLY A 507 -4.99 27.13 -11.76
C GLY A 507 -3.99 27.08 -12.92
N VAL A 508 -3.02 26.18 -12.83
CA VAL A 508 -2.06 25.78 -13.87
C VAL A 508 -1.71 24.32 -13.65
N SER A 509 -1.77 23.46 -14.68
CA SER A 509 -1.55 22.01 -14.54
C SER A 509 -0.17 21.65 -13.96
N ASN A 510 0.86 22.47 -14.21
CA ASN A 510 2.17 22.31 -13.59
C ASN A 510 2.12 22.42 -12.06
N TRP A 511 1.30 23.32 -11.51
CA TRP A 511 1.15 23.48 -10.07
C TRP A 511 0.49 22.25 -9.44
N GLY A 512 -0.49 21.65 -10.12
CA GLY A 512 -1.06 20.38 -9.71
C GLY A 512 0.00 19.27 -9.68
N GLY A 513 0.85 19.16 -10.71
CA GLY A 513 1.97 18.22 -10.71
C GLY A 513 2.97 18.45 -9.58
N PHE A 514 3.29 19.70 -9.26
CA PHE A 514 4.11 20.04 -8.10
C PHE A 514 3.44 19.66 -6.78
N ALA A 515 2.13 19.90 -6.63
CA ALA A 515 1.37 19.51 -5.45
C ALA A 515 1.32 17.99 -5.27
N VAL A 516 1.17 17.21 -6.36
CA VAL A 516 1.28 15.75 -6.30
C VAL A 516 2.67 15.31 -5.81
N ALA A 517 3.75 15.92 -6.32
CA ALA A 517 5.10 15.62 -5.86
C ALA A 517 5.29 15.93 -4.35
N VAL A 518 4.79 17.08 -3.87
CA VAL A 518 4.84 17.43 -2.44
C VAL A 518 3.96 16.50 -1.60
N GLY A 519 2.74 16.20 -2.05
CA GLY A 519 1.84 15.27 -1.39
C GLY A 519 2.42 13.86 -1.25
N LEU A 520 3.06 13.35 -2.30
CA LEU A 520 3.76 12.07 -2.28
C LEU A 520 4.89 12.04 -1.24
N TYR A 521 5.63 13.14 -1.09
CA TYR A 521 6.63 13.28 -0.03
C TYR A 521 5.99 13.25 1.37
N LEU A 522 4.91 14.00 1.58
CA LEU A 522 4.19 14.07 2.87
C LEU A 522 3.67 12.69 3.29
N VAL A 523 2.95 11.98 2.42
CA VAL A 523 2.43 10.65 2.76
C VAL A 523 3.54 9.62 2.95
N SER A 524 4.65 9.72 2.21
CA SER A 524 5.78 8.79 2.32
C SER A 524 6.62 9.00 3.58
N THR A 525 6.51 10.17 4.21
CA THR A 525 7.19 10.48 5.48
C THR A 525 6.28 10.32 6.70
N CYS A 526 4.97 10.22 6.50
CA CYS A 526 3.96 9.91 7.51
C CYS A 526 4.11 8.47 8.05
N PRO A 527 4.46 8.26 9.34
CA PRO A 527 4.68 6.91 9.88
C PRO A 527 3.46 5.97 9.77
N ILE A 528 2.25 6.50 9.92
CA ILE A 528 0.99 5.72 9.80
C ILE A 528 0.84 5.18 8.37
N HIS A 529 0.85 6.07 7.37
CA HIS A 529 0.69 5.70 5.98
C HIS A 529 1.85 4.83 5.47
N GLU A 530 3.09 5.19 5.84
CA GLU A 530 4.29 4.45 5.47
C GLU A 530 4.19 2.98 5.89
N ARG A 531 3.88 2.72 7.17
CA ARG A 531 3.69 1.37 7.71
C ARG A 531 2.60 0.62 6.97
N TYR A 532 1.46 1.29 6.70
CA TYR A 532 0.33 0.70 6.01
C TYR A 532 0.69 0.31 4.57
N ARG A 533 1.33 1.23 3.82
CA ARG A 533 1.78 1.01 2.43
C ARG A 533 2.77 -0.14 2.33
N ARG A 534 3.76 -0.22 3.23
CA ARG A 534 4.72 -1.35 3.26
C ARG A 534 4.12 -2.66 3.80
N ARG A 535 2.83 -2.66 4.17
CA ARG A 535 2.13 -3.82 4.74
C ARG A 535 2.80 -4.38 5.99
N ALA A 536 3.42 -3.50 6.78
CA ALA A 536 4.24 -3.85 7.95
C ALA A 536 5.40 -4.86 7.69
N VAL A 537 5.82 -4.99 6.43
CA VAL A 537 6.99 -5.75 5.98
C VAL A 537 8.17 -4.81 5.71
N GLY A 538 9.39 -5.29 5.91
CA GLY A 538 10.61 -4.51 5.72
C GLY A 538 10.80 -3.41 6.76
N PHE A 539 11.68 -2.47 6.43
CA PHE A 539 12.09 -1.38 7.32
C PHE A 539 11.46 -0.05 6.89
N PRO A 540 11.17 0.86 7.84
CA PRO A 540 10.80 2.22 7.50
C PRO A 540 11.94 2.92 6.74
N PRO A 541 11.66 4.00 5.98
CA PRO A 541 12.67 4.76 5.27
C PRO A 541 13.78 5.24 6.20
N THR A 542 15.02 5.01 5.78
CA THR A 542 16.23 5.50 6.45
C THR A 542 16.35 7.02 6.31
N ASP A 543 17.27 7.64 7.05
CA ASP A 543 17.55 9.07 6.88
C ASP A 543 18.06 9.38 5.47
N GLU A 544 18.84 8.49 4.87
CA GLU A 544 19.30 8.60 3.48
C GLU A 544 18.12 8.55 2.50
N ASP A 545 17.15 7.65 2.72
CA ASP A 545 15.93 7.60 1.91
C ASP A 545 15.13 8.90 2.04
N ARG A 546 14.96 9.43 3.25
CA ARG A 546 14.24 10.69 3.50
C ARG A 546 14.95 11.87 2.84
N GLN A 547 16.28 11.92 2.88
CA GLN A 547 17.07 12.91 2.15
C GLN A 547 16.88 12.78 0.64
N ARG A 548 16.88 11.55 0.11
CA ARG A 548 16.59 11.29 -1.31
C ARG A 548 15.21 11.81 -1.70
N PHE A 549 14.17 11.51 -0.92
CA PHE A 549 12.81 12.01 -1.16
C PHE A 549 12.77 13.55 -1.14
N ARG A 550 13.38 14.17 -0.13
CA ARG A 550 13.44 15.64 -0.01
C ARG A 550 14.16 16.29 -1.19
N SER A 551 15.25 15.68 -1.66
CA SER A 551 15.99 16.18 -2.83
C SER A 551 15.17 16.15 -4.12
N ALA A 552 14.13 15.30 -4.19
CA ALA A 552 13.29 15.13 -5.36
C ALA A 552 12.16 16.16 -5.45
N LEU A 553 11.88 16.91 -4.37
CA LEU A 553 10.89 17.97 -4.36
C LEU A 553 11.16 19.03 -5.46
N PRO A 554 10.11 19.72 -5.95
CA PRO A 554 10.27 20.90 -6.79
C PRO A 554 11.18 21.93 -6.12
N ASP A 555 11.99 22.63 -6.90
CA ASP A 555 12.93 23.62 -6.40
C ASP A 555 13.06 24.76 -7.41
N VAL A 556 13.09 26.00 -6.92
CA VAL A 556 12.96 27.19 -7.77
C VAL A 556 14.06 27.25 -8.83
N ASP A 557 15.31 26.99 -8.45
CA ASP A 557 16.43 27.12 -9.39
C ASP A 557 16.45 25.99 -10.42
N ARG A 558 16.16 24.75 -9.98
CA ARG A 558 16.05 23.60 -10.89
C ARG A 558 14.87 23.71 -11.84
N GLU A 559 13.70 24.14 -11.35
CA GLU A 559 12.54 24.38 -12.21
C GLU A 559 12.82 25.53 -13.19
N ARG A 560 13.48 26.61 -12.75
CA ARG A 560 13.90 27.69 -13.67
C ARG A 560 14.73 27.15 -14.82
N GLN A 561 15.74 26.33 -14.50
CA GLN A 561 16.60 25.73 -15.52
C GLN A 561 15.83 24.78 -16.45
N LEU A 562 14.84 24.05 -15.91
CA LEU A 562 13.95 23.20 -16.70
C LEU A 562 13.16 24.02 -17.73
N PHE A 563 12.55 25.14 -17.32
CA PHE A 563 11.84 26.04 -18.24
C PHE A 563 12.74 26.60 -19.34
N HIS A 564 13.98 27.00 -19.01
CA HIS A 564 14.95 27.45 -20.02
C HIS A 564 15.29 26.34 -21.03
N THR A 565 15.42 25.09 -20.57
CA THR A 565 15.69 23.95 -21.46
C THR A 565 14.51 23.63 -22.35
N LEU A 566 13.27 23.72 -21.85
CA LEU A 566 12.07 23.59 -22.68
C LEU A 566 12.03 24.64 -23.80
N LEU A 567 12.29 25.90 -23.44
CA LEU A 567 12.34 27.01 -24.40
C LEU A 567 13.43 26.84 -25.46
N SER A 568 14.64 26.44 -25.06
CA SER A 568 15.75 26.22 -26.01
C SER A 568 15.45 25.08 -27.01
N HIS A 569 14.60 24.14 -26.61
CA HIS A 569 14.10 23.04 -27.44
C HIS A 569 12.76 23.33 -28.12
N LYS A 570 12.31 24.59 -28.13
CA LYS A 570 11.14 25.06 -28.87
C LYS A 570 9.81 24.50 -28.38
N PHE A 571 9.72 24.18 -27.08
CA PHE A 571 8.42 24.10 -26.41
C PHE A 571 8.02 25.54 -26.09
N PHE A 572 7.06 26.07 -26.86
CA PHE A 572 6.62 27.46 -26.76
C PHE A 572 5.24 27.52 -26.11
N ASN A 573 4.99 28.60 -25.39
CA ASN A 573 3.62 28.95 -25.00
C ASN A 573 2.87 29.64 -26.17
N MET A 574 1.56 29.80 -26.05
CA MET A 574 0.71 30.45 -27.06
C MET A 574 1.02 31.95 -27.32
N THR A 575 1.87 32.59 -26.50
CA THR A 575 2.21 34.02 -26.56
C THR A 575 3.47 34.35 -27.35
N GLY A 576 4.33 33.37 -27.66
CA GLY A 576 5.50 33.56 -28.54
C GLY A 576 6.63 34.42 -27.97
N LYS A 577 6.77 34.53 -26.65
CA LYS A 577 7.83 35.28 -25.96
C LYS A 577 9.08 34.42 -25.69
N ASP A 578 10.27 35.03 -25.73
CA ASP A 578 11.60 34.39 -25.53
C ASP A 578 12.08 34.41 -24.05
N GLU A 579 11.18 34.28 -23.08
CA GLU A 579 11.50 34.28 -21.64
C GLU A 579 10.82 33.10 -20.92
N PRO A 580 11.37 32.57 -19.80
CA PRO A 580 10.74 31.51 -18.98
C PRO A 580 9.35 31.89 -18.49
N HIS A 581 8.34 31.29 -19.11
CA HIS A 581 6.92 31.48 -18.78
C HIS A 581 6.20 30.14 -18.86
N GLY A 582 5.05 30.04 -18.19
CA GLY A 582 4.08 28.95 -18.37
C GLY A 582 2.66 29.45 -18.10
N ASP A 583 1.68 28.98 -18.84
CA ASP A 583 0.33 29.57 -18.96
C ASP A 583 0.29 31.10 -19.17
N GLY A 584 1.26 31.63 -19.93
CA GLY A 584 1.44 33.08 -20.10
C GLY A 584 1.90 33.84 -18.84
N LEU A 585 2.20 33.13 -17.74
CA LEU A 585 2.68 33.69 -16.48
C LEU A 585 4.21 33.66 -16.39
N SER A 586 4.79 34.73 -15.86
CA SER A 586 6.23 34.87 -15.61
C SER A 586 6.72 33.83 -14.61
N PHE A 587 7.89 33.23 -14.87
CA PHE A 587 8.48 32.28 -13.93
C PHE A 587 8.75 32.93 -12.56
N GLU A 588 9.41 34.09 -12.54
CA GLU A 588 9.78 34.77 -11.28
C GLU A 588 8.56 35.29 -10.52
N ASP A 589 7.58 35.84 -11.24
CA ASP A 589 6.45 36.50 -10.59
C ASP A 589 5.37 35.54 -10.12
N ALA A 590 5.25 34.37 -10.75
CA ALA A 590 4.20 33.39 -10.46
C ALA A 590 4.77 32.03 -10.04
N TYR A 591 5.57 31.36 -10.87
CA TYR A 591 6.00 29.98 -10.62
C TYR A 591 6.91 29.86 -9.40
N ALA A 592 7.94 30.71 -9.29
CA ALA A 592 8.87 30.70 -8.16
C ALA A 592 8.13 30.93 -6.83
N LYS A 593 7.14 31.84 -6.80
CA LYS A 593 6.29 32.07 -5.63
C LYS A 593 5.41 30.87 -5.32
N LYS A 594 4.82 30.25 -6.34
CA LYS A 594 3.97 29.07 -6.16
C LYS A 594 4.75 27.88 -5.62
N ILE A 595 5.94 27.61 -6.14
CA ILE A 595 6.83 26.55 -5.64
C ILE A 595 7.14 26.78 -4.16
N LYS A 596 7.55 28.01 -3.78
CA LYS A 596 7.79 28.35 -2.37
C LYS A 596 6.55 28.18 -1.50
N GLN A 597 5.38 28.60 -1.99
CA GLN A 597 4.11 28.42 -1.27
C GLN A 597 3.79 26.94 -1.05
N LEU A 598 3.92 26.09 -2.08
CA LEU A 598 3.68 24.66 -1.95
C LEU A 598 4.66 23.98 -1.00
N LEU A 599 5.92 24.41 -0.94
CA LEU A 599 6.91 23.84 -0.03
C LEU A 599 6.72 24.27 1.43
N SER A 600 6.04 25.39 1.69
CA SER A 600 5.83 25.89 3.05
C SER A 600 5.09 24.90 3.97
N VAL A 601 4.23 24.04 3.41
CA VAL A 601 3.50 23.00 4.18
C VAL A 601 4.40 21.92 4.80
N ILE A 602 5.66 21.84 4.34
CA ILE A 602 6.65 20.88 4.84
C ILE A 602 7.38 21.44 6.07
N GLU A 603 7.53 22.75 6.16
CA GLU A 603 8.35 23.43 7.19
C GLU A 603 7.57 23.74 8.47
N GLU A 604 6.24 23.84 8.38
CA GLU A 604 5.30 23.82 9.51
C GLU A 604 5.07 22.40 10.02
#